data_AF-A0A7C1BPM2-F1
#
_entry.id   AF-A0A7C1BPM2-F1
#
_cell.length_a   1.000
_cell.length_b   1.000
_cell.length_c   1.000
_cell.angle_alpha   90.00
_cell.angle_beta   90.00
_cell.angle_gamma   90.00
#
_symmetry.space_group_name_H-M   'P 1'
#
loop_
_entity.id
_entity.type
_entity.pdbx_description
1 polymer ?
#
loop_
_entity_poly.entity_id
_entity_poly.type
_entity_poly.pdbx_seq_one_letter_code
_entity_poly.pdbx_strand_id
1 'polypeptide(L)'
;VLYLIWSSNPQSFVSPLQLFIAFLALFLFTFGVSGFSITLAVSIKSSDKFDIFLGMINALIVRLSTTLYPLVYMPSYYASVAQFNPLTFAADLFRWGAGLESAVLTAPAIAIFGIISFFSIFTFLGIFLHERVLEGGSWQ
;
A
#
# COMPACT_ATOMS: atom_id res chain seq x y z
N VAL A 1 4.95 23.16 -32.37
CA VAL A 1 4.54 21.75 -32.15
C VAL A 1 4.77 21.31 -30.71
N LEU A 2 5.97 21.48 -30.13
CA LEU A 2 6.25 21.12 -28.72
C LEU A 2 5.38 21.87 -27.68
N TYR A 3 5.14 23.17 -27.89
CA TYR A 3 4.24 23.97 -27.04
C TYR A 3 2.75 23.60 -27.18
N LEU A 4 2.34 23.02 -28.31
CA LEU A 4 0.96 22.57 -28.53
C LEU A 4 0.68 21.23 -27.83
N ILE A 5 1.70 20.39 -27.65
CA ILE A 5 1.63 19.15 -26.86
C ILE A 5 1.56 19.48 -25.36
N TRP A 6 2.23 20.54 -24.91
CA TRP A 6 2.12 21.02 -23.53
C TRP A 6 0.72 21.60 -23.23
N SER A 7 0.11 22.28 -24.21
CA SER A 7 -1.24 22.85 -24.08
C SER A 7 -2.39 21.83 -24.21
N SER A 8 -2.14 20.61 -24.71
CA SER A 8 -3.16 19.58 -24.95
C SER A 8 -3.25 18.51 -23.86
N ASN A 9 -2.56 18.68 -22.73
CA ASN A 9 -2.72 17.85 -21.54
C ASN A 9 -3.61 18.57 -20.52
N PRO A 10 -4.94 18.35 -20.52
CA PRO A 10 -5.85 19.04 -19.61
C PRO A 10 -5.75 18.59 -18.14
N GLN A 11 -4.63 18.01 -17.70
CA GLN A 11 -4.47 17.36 -16.40
C GLN A 11 -3.34 17.95 -15.52
N SER A 12 -2.78 19.11 -15.87
CA SER A 12 -1.79 19.79 -14.99
C SER A 12 -2.40 20.44 -13.75
N PHE A 13 -3.73 20.40 -13.60
CA PHE A 13 -4.41 20.82 -12.39
C PHE A 13 -4.75 19.58 -11.57
N VAL A 14 -3.91 19.31 -10.56
CA VAL A 14 -4.26 18.36 -9.49
C VAL A 14 -5.56 18.86 -8.87
N SER A 15 -6.65 18.13 -9.10
CA SER A 15 -7.91 18.48 -8.45
C SER A 15 -7.77 18.26 -6.94
N PRO A 16 -8.33 19.14 -6.08
CA PRO A 16 -8.31 18.91 -4.64
C PRO A 16 -8.83 17.53 -4.23
N LEU A 17 -9.77 16.99 -5.02
CA LEU A 17 -10.31 15.64 -4.85
C LEU A 17 -9.28 14.53 -5.14
N GLN A 18 -8.52 14.63 -6.23
CA GLN A 18 -7.46 13.67 -6.54
C GLN A 18 -6.37 13.63 -5.46
N LEU A 19 -5.99 14.81 -4.95
CA LEU A 19 -5.05 14.93 -3.85
C LEU A 19 -5.62 14.31 -2.56
N PHE A 20 -6.90 14.54 -2.27
CA PHE A 20 -7.58 13.88 -1.15
C PHE A 20 -7.57 12.35 -1.30
N ILE A 21 -7.84 11.82 -2.50
CA ILE A 21 -7.80 10.38 -2.78
C ILE A 21 -6.37 9.82 -2.58
N ALA A 22 -5.34 10.56 -3.00
CA ALA A 22 -3.94 10.16 -2.77
C ALA A 22 -3.61 10.04 -1.28
N PHE A 23 -3.98 11.04 -0.48
CA PHE A 23 -3.78 10.99 0.97
C PHE A 23 -4.62 9.91 1.64
N LEU A 24 -5.86 9.71 1.19
CA LEU A 24 -6.72 8.64 1.68
C LEU A 24 -6.13 7.25 1.38
N ALA A 25 -5.54 7.06 0.20
CA ALA A 25 -4.87 5.81 -0.15
C ALA A 25 -3.68 5.52 0.78
N LEU A 26 -2.83 6.52 1.04
CA LEU A 26 -1.72 6.39 1.99
C LEU A 26 -2.19 6.13 3.43
N PHE A 27 -3.28 6.80 3.83
CA PHE A 27 -3.92 6.59 5.12
C PHE A 27 -4.40 5.15 5.27
N LEU A 28 -5.19 4.65 4.31
CA LEU A 28 -5.72 3.29 4.31
C LEU A 28 -4.60 2.24 4.30
N PHE A 29 -3.56 2.46 3.51
CA PHE A 29 -2.38 1.59 3.49
C PHE A 29 -1.71 1.54 4.87
N THR A 30 -1.44 2.69 5.48
CA THR A 30 -0.75 2.77 6.78
C THR A 30 -1.60 2.14 7.89
N PHE A 31 -2.91 2.36 7.88
CA PHE A 31 -3.83 1.70 8.82
C PHE A 31 -3.88 0.18 8.62
N GLY A 32 -3.87 -0.30 7.37
CA GLY A 32 -3.80 -1.74 7.07
C GLY A 32 -2.50 -2.36 7.58
N VAL A 33 -1.36 -1.68 7.41
CA VAL A 33 -0.06 -2.11 7.95
C VAL A 33 -0.05 -2.12 9.48
N SER A 34 -0.74 -1.17 10.13
CA SER A 34 -0.92 -1.17 11.59
C SER A 34 -1.72 -2.39 12.07
N GLY A 35 -2.85 -2.70 11.44
CA GLY A 35 -3.65 -3.90 11.75
C GLY A 35 -2.88 -5.21 11.51
N PHE A 36 -2.07 -5.24 10.46
CA PHE A 36 -1.14 -6.33 10.18
C PHE A 36 -0.07 -6.48 11.27
N SER A 37 0.52 -5.38 11.74
CA SER A 37 1.49 -5.37 12.84
C SER A 37 0.89 -5.92 14.14
N ILE A 38 -0.33 -5.51 14.48
CA ILE A 38 -1.04 -6.03 15.67
C ILE A 38 -1.28 -7.53 15.55
N THR A 39 -1.73 -8.00 14.38
CA THR A 39 -1.91 -9.43 14.08
C THR A 39 -0.62 -10.22 14.34
N LEU A 40 0.52 -9.71 13.84
CA LEU A 40 1.82 -10.34 14.02
C LEU A 40 2.28 -10.31 15.49
N ALA A 41 2.10 -9.19 16.17
CA ALA A 41 2.45 -9.04 17.59
C ALA A 41 1.68 -10.04 18.46
N VAL A 42 0.39 -10.24 18.17
CA VAL A 42 -0.45 -11.22 18.86
C VAL A 42 -0.05 -12.67 18.53
N SER A 43 0.41 -12.93 17.31
CA SER A 43 0.78 -14.27 16.85
C SER A 43 2.17 -14.73 17.34
N ILE A 44 3.09 -13.78 17.57
CA ILE A 44 4.49 -14.07 17.93
C ILE A 44 4.72 -13.78 19.41
N LYS A 45 5.02 -14.82 20.19
CA LYS A 45 5.24 -14.70 21.66
C LYS A 45 6.49 -13.93 22.07
N SER A 46 7.48 -13.79 21.18
CA SER A 46 8.78 -13.20 21.50
C SER A 46 8.96 -11.87 20.78
N SER A 47 9.26 -10.81 21.55
CA SER A 47 9.47 -9.46 21.01
C SER A 47 10.58 -9.43 19.96
N ASP A 48 11.74 -10.03 20.26
CA ASP A 48 12.88 -10.05 19.34
C ASP A 48 12.54 -10.69 17.98
N LYS A 49 11.75 -11.77 18.01
CA LYS A 49 11.30 -12.45 16.78
C LYS A 49 10.29 -11.60 16.00
N PHE A 50 9.40 -10.90 16.71
CA PHE A 50 8.44 -9.98 16.10
C PHE A 50 9.15 -8.85 15.38
N ASP A 51 10.12 -8.19 16.03
CA ASP A 51 10.84 -7.05 15.46
C ASP A 51 11.63 -7.45 14.20
N ILE A 52 12.34 -8.58 14.25
CA ILE A 52 13.08 -9.11 13.09
C ILE A 52 12.12 -9.44 11.95
N PHE A 53 10.99 -10.11 12.24
CA PHE A 53 10.04 -10.54 11.24
C PHE A 53 9.31 -9.35 10.59
N LEU A 54 8.86 -8.40 11.39
CA LEU A 54 8.24 -7.17 10.93
C LEU A 54 9.22 -6.35 10.07
N GLY A 55 10.48 -6.23 10.51
CA GLY A 55 11.53 -5.54 9.77
C GLY A 55 11.82 -6.20 8.42
N MET A 56 11.90 -7.53 8.38
CA MET A 56 12.07 -8.31 7.15
C MET A 56 10.91 -8.09 6.19
N ILE A 57 9.66 -8.20 6.66
CA ILE A 57 8.48 -7.99 5.81
C ILE A 57 8.43 -6.56 5.30
N ASN A 58 8.69 -5.56 6.15
CA ASN A 58 8.73 -4.16 5.72
C ASN A 58 9.78 -3.94 4.63
N ALA A 59 10.99 -4.49 4.80
CA ALA A 59 12.04 -4.41 3.79
C ALA A 59 11.62 -5.06 2.46
N LEU A 60 10.98 -6.23 2.50
CA LEU A 60 10.46 -6.93 1.32
C LEU A 60 9.34 -6.16 0.64
N ILE A 61 8.36 -5.64 1.40
CA ILE A 61 7.25 -4.84 0.87
C ILE A 61 7.78 -3.59 0.16
N VAL A 62 8.72 -2.87 0.75
CA VAL A 62 9.31 -1.67 0.13
C VAL A 62 10.16 -2.01 -1.09
N ARG A 63 10.89 -3.14 -1.05
CA ARG A 63 11.74 -3.54 -2.17
C ARG A 63 10.92 -4.00 -3.35
N LEU A 64 9.97 -4.89 -3.12
CA LEU A 64 9.10 -5.50 -4.13
C LEU A 64 7.93 -4.59 -4.51
N SER A 65 8.06 -3.27 -4.41
CA SER A 65 7.01 -2.32 -4.82
C SER A 65 7.49 -1.42 -5.95
N THR A 66 6.53 -0.72 -6.57
CA THR A 66 6.78 0.29 -7.61
C THR A 66 7.21 1.65 -7.07
N THR A 67 7.36 1.76 -5.74
CA THR A 67 7.69 3.03 -5.07
C THR A 67 9.08 3.54 -5.47
N LEU A 68 10.06 2.64 -5.59
CA LEU A 68 11.44 2.99 -5.91
C LEU A 68 11.76 2.94 -7.40
N TYR A 69 11.11 2.02 -8.12
CA TYR A 69 11.32 1.82 -9.55
C TYR A 69 9.96 1.64 -10.26
N PRO A 70 9.71 2.32 -11.40
CA PRO A 70 8.51 2.09 -12.20
C PRO A 70 8.50 0.69 -12.83
N LEU A 71 7.34 0.05 -13.01
CA LEU A 71 7.27 -1.30 -13.63
C LEU A 71 7.85 -1.34 -15.05
N VAL A 72 7.83 -0.22 -15.78
CA VAL A 72 8.38 -0.14 -17.16
C VAL A 72 9.86 -0.54 -17.22
N TYR A 73 10.61 -0.27 -16.15
CA TYR A 73 12.04 -0.56 -16.07
C TYR A 73 12.35 -1.85 -15.30
N MET A 74 11.33 -2.58 -14.87
CA MET A 74 11.50 -3.83 -14.12
C MET A 74 11.58 -5.03 -15.05
N PRO A 75 12.47 -6.01 -14.77
CA PRO A 75 12.42 -7.31 -15.39
C PRO A 75 11.06 -8.00 -15.16
N SER A 76 10.61 -8.80 -16.13
CA SER A 76 9.26 -9.41 -16.11
C SER A 76 8.97 -10.24 -14.86
N TYR A 77 9.95 -11.01 -14.38
CA TYR A 77 9.85 -11.80 -13.14
C TYR A 77 9.66 -10.95 -11.88
N TYR A 78 10.17 -9.72 -11.90
CA TYR A 78 10.09 -8.80 -10.76
C TYR A 78 8.78 -8.01 -10.81
N ALA A 79 8.42 -7.53 -12.00
CA ALA A 79 7.16 -6.84 -12.26
C ALA A 79 5.95 -7.70 -11.87
N SER A 80 6.02 -9.02 -12.10
CA SER A 80 4.92 -9.93 -11.78
C SER A 80 4.63 -10.05 -10.28
N VAL A 81 5.62 -9.83 -9.42
CA VAL A 81 5.45 -9.82 -7.96
C VAL A 81 5.05 -8.41 -7.49
N ALA A 82 5.68 -7.38 -8.06
CA ALA A 82 5.43 -6.01 -7.68
C ALA A 82 3.98 -5.54 -7.92
N GLN A 83 3.31 -6.06 -8.95
CA GLN A 83 1.90 -5.74 -9.24
C GLN A 83 0.90 -6.21 -8.17
N PHE A 84 1.24 -7.21 -7.33
CA PHE A 84 0.36 -7.71 -6.27
C PHE A 84 0.63 -7.07 -4.91
N ASN A 85 1.67 -6.24 -4.82
CA ASN A 85 2.08 -5.65 -3.56
C ASN A 85 1.10 -4.54 -3.15
N PRO A 86 0.53 -4.55 -1.92
CA PRO A 86 -0.37 -3.49 -1.46
C PRO A 86 0.27 -2.09 -1.46
N LEU A 87 1.60 -2.01 -1.30
CA LEU A 87 2.33 -0.75 -1.38
C LEU A 87 2.40 -0.20 -2.82
N THR A 88 2.40 -1.08 -3.83
CA THR A 88 2.32 -0.67 -5.25
C THR A 88 1.01 0.03 -5.53
N PHE A 89 -0.11 -0.48 -5.02
CA PHE A 89 -1.41 0.18 -5.19
C PHE A 89 -1.44 1.58 -4.55
N ALA A 90 -0.86 1.73 -3.36
CA ALA A 90 -0.78 3.02 -2.68
C ALA A 90 0.13 4.01 -3.42
N ALA A 91 1.28 3.55 -3.90
CA ALA A 91 2.21 4.37 -4.67
C ALA A 91 1.60 4.81 -6.01
N ASP A 92 0.95 3.91 -6.73
CA ASP A 92 0.31 4.20 -8.02
C ASP A 92 -0.85 5.18 -7.87
N LEU A 93 -1.70 5.02 -6.84
CA LEU A 93 -2.78 5.97 -6.54
C LEU A 93 -2.25 7.33 -6.11
N PHE A 94 -1.14 7.37 -5.37
CA PHE A 94 -0.50 8.61 -5.00
C PHE A 94 0.07 9.33 -6.24
N ARG A 95 0.77 8.61 -7.14
CA ARG A 95 1.30 9.18 -8.40
C ARG A 95 0.18 9.73 -9.28
N TRP A 96 -0.91 9.00 -9.41
CA TRP A 96 -2.10 9.42 -10.15
C TRP A 96 -2.76 10.64 -9.49
N GLY A 97 -3.01 10.58 -8.18
CA GLY A 97 -3.70 11.63 -7.45
C GLY A 97 -2.88 12.91 -7.24
N ALA A 98 -1.55 12.82 -7.25
CA ALA A 98 -0.64 13.95 -7.22
C ALA A 98 -0.33 14.53 -8.61
N GLY A 99 -0.88 13.96 -9.68
CA GLY A 99 -0.66 14.41 -11.05
C GLY A 99 0.79 14.29 -11.54
N LEU A 100 1.59 13.41 -10.91
CA LEU A 100 3.01 13.25 -11.21
C LEU A 100 3.24 12.48 -12.51
N GLU A 101 2.34 11.55 -12.87
CA GLU A 101 2.41 10.78 -14.12
C GLU A 101 1.01 10.47 -14.67
N SER A 102 0.80 10.68 -15.99
CA SER A 102 -0.42 10.27 -16.69
C SER A 102 -0.47 8.77 -17.04
N ALA A 103 0.66 8.07 -16.93
CA ALA A 103 0.75 6.64 -17.19
C ALA A 103 0.38 5.87 -15.93
N VAL A 104 -0.91 5.59 -15.77
CA VAL A 104 -1.39 4.65 -14.77
C VAL A 104 -0.95 3.25 -15.18
N LEU A 105 0.04 2.66 -14.50
CA LEU A 105 0.43 1.27 -14.77
C LEU A 105 -0.61 0.26 -14.27
N THR A 106 -1.38 0.62 -13.24
CA THR A 106 -2.43 -0.21 -12.65
C THR A 106 -3.74 0.56 -12.60
N ALA A 107 -4.78 0.10 -13.32
CA ALA A 107 -6.06 0.83 -13.42
C ALA A 107 -6.53 1.32 -12.03
N PRO A 108 -6.93 2.60 -11.86
CA PRO A 108 -7.14 3.18 -10.53
C PRO A 108 -8.17 2.41 -9.69
N ALA A 109 -9.18 1.83 -10.34
CA ALA A 109 -10.17 0.98 -9.70
C ALA A 109 -9.57 -0.28 -9.05
N ILE A 110 -8.58 -0.91 -9.69
CA ILE A 110 -7.89 -2.09 -9.17
C ILE A 110 -7.05 -1.72 -7.94
N ALA A 111 -6.33 -0.60 -8.02
CA ALA A 111 -5.52 -0.12 -6.90
C ALA A 111 -6.40 0.27 -5.69
N ILE A 112 -7.54 0.93 -5.93
CA ILE A 112 -8.52 1.26 -4.87
C ILE A 112 -9.07 -0.03 -4.24
N PHE A 113 -9.50 -0.98 -5.06
CA PHE A 113 -10.01 -2.27 -4.57
C PHE A 113 -8.97 -3.04 -3.77
N GLY A 114 -7.72 -3.05 -4.23
CA GLY A 114 -6.60 -3.71 -3.55
C GLY A 114 -6.31 -3.10 -2.19
N ILE A 115 -6.25 -1.76 -2.09
CA ILE A 115 -6.02 -1.07 -0.81
C ILE A 115 -7.18 -1.27 0.15
N ILE A 116 -8.43 -1.11 -0.31
CA ILE A 116 -9.61 -1.31 0.54
C ILE A 116 -9.63 -2.75 1.06
N SER A 117 -9.41 -3.74 0.20
CA SER A 117 -9.36 -5.14 0.60
C SER A 117 -8.24 -5.39 1.62
N PHE A 118 -7.04 -4.89 1.37
CA PHE A 118 -5.90 -5.00 2.30
C PHE A 118 -6.22 -4.37 3.67
N PHE A 119 -6.70 -3.13 3.66
CA PHE A 119 -7.09 -2.39 4.87
C PHE A 119 -8.16 -3.14 5.66
N SER A 120 -9.25 -3.54 5.01
CA SER A 120 -10.37 -4.21 5.66
C SER A 120 -9.96 -5.56 6.26
N ILE A 121 -9.21 -6.37 5.52
CA ILE A 121 -8.77 -7.69 5.99
C ILE A 121 -7.88 -7.55 7.22
N PHE A 122 -6.82 -6.76 7.15
CA PHE A 122 -5.85 -6.69 8.25
C PHE A 122 -6.34 -5.89 9.46
N THR A 123 -7.19 -4.88 9.25
CA THR A 123 -7.81 -4.17 10.37
C THR A 123 -8.80 -5.08 11.09
N PHE A 124 -9.65 -5.81 10.36
CA PHE A 124 -10.61 -6.73 10.97
C PHE A 124 -9.91 -7.91 11.65
N LEU A 125 -8.92 -8.50 11.00
CA LEU A 125 -8.12 -9.59 11.56
C LEU A 125 -7.38 -9.13 12.83
N GLY A 126 -6.81 -7.92 12.80
CA GLY A 126 -6.13 -7.31 13.95
C GLY A 126 -7.06 -7.13 15.14
N ILE A 127 -8.26 -6.58 14.93
CA ILE A 127 -9.27 -6.41 15.97
C ILE A 127 -9.71 -7.77 16.53
N PHE A 128 -10.11 -8.69 15.65
CA PHE A 128 -10.63 -10.00 16.05
C PHE A 128 -9.62 -10.83 16.86
N LEU A 129 -8.36 -10.88 16.42
CA LEU A 129 -7.32 -11.62 17.13
C LEU A 129 -6.95 -10.94 18.45
N HIS A 130 -6.95 -9.61 18.48
CA HIS A 130 -6.69 -8.86 19.70
C HIS A 130 -7.75 -9.14 20.77
N GLU A 131 -9.04 -9.10 20.40
CA GLU A 131 -10.15 -9.44 21.29
C GLU A 131 -10.04 -10.87 21.83
N ARG A 132 -9.71 -11.84 20.96
CA ARG A 132 -9.56 -13.25 21.37
C ARG A 132 -8.46 -13.48 22.39
N VAL A 133 -7.38 -12.70 22.33
CA VAL A 133 -6.32 -12.77 23.33
C VAL A 133 -6.74 -12.17 24.67
N LEU A 134 -7.58 -11.13 24.65
CA LEU A 134 -8.11 -10.52 25.87
C LEU A 134 -9.16 -11.43 26.54
N GLU A 135 -10.03 -12.08 25.77
CA GLU A 135 -11.05 -13.01 26.28
C GLU A 135 -10.48 -14.38 26.70
N GLY A 136 -9.36 -14.79 26.09
CA GLY A 136 -8.72 -16.09 26.31
C GLY A 136 -7.93 -16.22 27.61
N GLY A 137 -7.85 -15.18 28.43
CA GLY A 137 -7.30 -15.23 29.80
C GLY A 137 -5.99 -16.01 29.93
N SER A 138 -4.94 -15.63 29.20
CA SER A 138 -3.63 -16.26 29.39
C SER A 138 -2.49 -15.28 29.12
N TRP A 139 -2.11 -14.57 30.18
CA TRP A 139 -0.76 -14.07 30.36
C TRP A 139 -0.20 -14.69 31.65
N GLN A 140 0.30 -15.93 31.51
CA GLN A 140 1.44 -16.41 32.27
C GLN A 140 2.60 -16.54 31.28
#